data_AF-A0A949V6D9-F1
#
_entry.id   AF-A0A949V6D9-F1
#
_cell.length_a   1.000
_cell.length_b   1.000
_cell.length_c   1.000
_cell.angle_alpha   90.00
_cell.angle_beta   90.00
_cell.angle_gamma   90.00
#
_symmetry.space_group_name_H-M   'P 1'
#
loop_
_entity.id
_entity.type
_entity.pdbx_description
1 polymer ?
#
loop_
_entity_poly.entity_id
_entity_poly.type
_entity_poly.pdbx_seq_one_letter_code
_entity_poly.pdbx_strand_id
1 'polypeptide(L)' 'GEPDVMGSVVPPVVSYAEGSFGLASWQVVGGYGIQPTWSDGHSSGIYSYALLRRLAGGI' A
#
# COMPACT_ATOMS: atom_id res chain seq x y z
N GLY A 1 15.46 -3.29 -9.15
CA GLY A 1 16.90 -3.12 -9.37
C GLY A 1 17.37 -4.33 -10.13
N GLU A 2 18.01 -4.12 -11.28
CA GLU A 2 18.61 -5.22 -12.03
C GLU A 2 19.67 -5.90 -11.15
N PRO A 3 19.68 -7.24 -11.06
CA PRO A 3 20.70 -7.96 -10.30
C PRO A 3 22.08 -7.67 -10.88
N ASP A 4 23.09 -7.61 -10.01
CA ASP A 4 24.48 -7.50 -10.47
C ASP A 4 24.90 -8.75 -11.27
N VAL A 5 26.06 -8.66 -11.94
CA VAL A 5 26.65 -9.77 -12.74
C VAL A 5 26.86 -11.06 -11.92
N MET A 6 26.81 -11.00 -10.58
CA MET A 6 26.95 -12.14 -9.68
C MET A 6 25.62 -12.61 -9.07
N GLY A 7 24.48 -12.08 -9.54
CA GLY A 7 23.14 -12.49 -9.11
C GLY A 7 22.73 -11.98 -7.73
N SER A 8 23.50 -11.08 -7.11
CA SER A 8 23.13 -10.47 -5.84
C SER A 8 22.26 -9.23 -6.10
N VAL A 9 21.04 -9.28 -5.56
CA VAL A 9 20.18 -8.08 -5.46
C VAL A 9 20.45 -7.50 -4.08
N VAL A 10 21.11 -6.35 -4.01
CA VAL A 10 21.13 -5.57 -2.77
C VAL A 10 19.76 -4.87 -2.68
N PRO A 11 18.86 -5.32 -1.79
CA PRO A 11 17.60 -4.61 -1.63
C PRO A 11 17.91 -3.20 -1.12
N PRO A 12 17.17 -2.17 -1.58
CA PRO A 12 17.25 -0.87 -0.95
C PRO A 12 16.91 -1.03 0.54
N VAL A 13 17.70 -0.40 1.41
CA VAL A 13 17.37 -0.33 2.84
C VAL A 13 16.11 0.53 2.96
N VAL A 14 14.96 -0.11 3.15
CA VAL A 14 13.70 0.59 3.36
C VAL A 14 13.56 0.85 4.86
N SER A 15 13.61 2.13 5.24
CA SER A 15 13.36 2.57 6.62
C SER A 15 11.93 3.06 6.74
N TYR A 16 11.15 2.46 7.63
CA TYR A 16 9.79 2.91 7.95
C TYR A 16 9.82 3.65 9.27
N ALA A 17 9.15 4.81 9.32
CA ALA A 17 8.91 5.51 10.58
C ALA A 17 7.74 4.84 11.32
N GLU A 18 7.65 5.04 12.64
CA GLU A 18 6.58 4.50 13.49
C GLU A 18 5.16 4.88 12.99
N GLY A 19 5.05 6.00 12.26
CA GLY A 19 3.80 6.47 11.64
C GLY A 19 3.58 6.07 10.19
N SER A 20 4.51 5.39 9.50
CA SER A 20 4.42 5.18 8.04
C SER A 20 3.14 4.46 7.60
N PHE A 21 2.60 3.58 8.44
CA PHE A 21 1.38 2.81 8.16
C PHE A 21 0.10 3.47 8.69
N GLY A 22 0.20 4.67 9.26
CA GLY A 22 -0.95 5.43 9.71
C GLY A 22 -1.77 5.94 8.53
N LEU A 23 -3.08 5.70 8.55
CA LEU A 23 -4.01 6.24 7.54
C LEU A 23 -4.16 7.75 7.74
N ALA A 24 -3.65 8.55 6.80
CA ALA A 24 -3.76 10.01 6.86
C ALA A 24 -5.07 10.51 6.25
N SER A 25 -5.49 9.95 5.11
CA SER A 25 -6.77 10.26 4.47
C SER A 25 -7.18 9.14 3.51
N TRP A 26 -8.37 9.24 2.91
CA TRP A 26 -8.82 8.35 1.86
C TRP A 26 -9.81 9.07 0.94
N GLN A 27 -9.94 8.59 -0.29
CA GLN A 27 -10.92 9.09 -1.25
C GLN A 27 -11.68 7.93 -1.89
N VAL A 28 -12.92 8.19 -2.31
CA VAL A 28 -13.71 7.24 -3.11
C VAL A 28 -13.18 7.26 -4.54
N VAL A 29 -12.99 6.07 -5.12
CA VAL A 29 -12.64 5.92 -6.52
C VAL A 29 -13.83 5.33 -7.28
N GLY A 30 -14.45 6.18 -8.11
CA GLY A 30 -15.68 5.83 -8.82
C GLY A 30 -16.78 5.38 -7.85
N GLY A 31 -17.40 4.23 -8.14
CA GLY A 31 -18.40 3.60 -7.25
C GLY A 31 -17.94 2.28 -6.64
N TYR A 32 -16.65 1.92 -6.75
CA TYR A 32 -16.22 0.53 -6.53
C TYR A 32 -15.18 0.34 -5.43
N GLY A 33 -14.56 1.41 -4.92
CA GLY A 33 -13.55 1.28 -3.87
C GLY A 33 -13.03 2.60 -3.33
N ILE A 34 -11.96 2.50 -2.55
CA ILE A 34 -11.28 3.62 -1.92
C ILE A 34 -9.78 3.61 -2.24
N GLN A 35 -9.16 4.77 -2.27
CA GLN A 35 -7.70 4.93 -2.33
C GLN A 35 -7.22 5.64 -1.05
N PRO A 36 -6.53 4.92 -0.15
CA PRO A 36 -5.87 5.47 1.02
C PRO A 36 -4.70 6.40 0.67
N THR A 37 -4.47 7.37 1.54
CA THR A 37 -3.20 8.09 1.65
C THR A 37 -2.62 7.80 3.02
N TRP A 38 -1.38 7.30 3.04
CA TRP A 38 -0.64 6.96 4.24
C TRP A 38 0.15 8.15 4.75
N SER A 39 0.52 8.12 6.03
CA SER A 39 1.21 9.25 6.68
C SER A 39 2.65 9.44 6.21
N ASP A 40 3.22 8.48 5.49
CA ASP A 40 4.48 8.63 4.79
C ASP A 40 4.34 9.25 3.39
N GLY A 41 3.12 9.63 2.99
CA GLY A 41 2.83 10.25 1.70
C GLY A 41 2.52 9.28 0.56
N HIS A 42 2.65 7.97 0.78
CA HIS A 42 2.21 7.00 -0.22
C HIS A 42 0.69 7.00 -0.37
N SER A 43 0.22 6.89 -1.61
CA SER A 43 -1.21 6.78 -1.92
C SER A 43 -1.49 5.73 -3.01
N SER A 44 -0.60 4.74 -3.13
CA SER A 44 -0.73 3.68 -4.12
C SER A 44 -1.77 2.65 -3.69
N GLY A 45 -2.49 2.12 -4.68
CA GLY A 45 -3.46 1.04 -4.50
C GLY A 45 -4.90 1.52 -4.34
N ILE A 46 -5.81 0.78 -4.98
CA ILE A 46 -7.26 0.96 -4.82
C ILE A 46 -7.82 -0.30 -4.18
N TYR A 47 -8.50 -0.12 -3.06
CA TYR A 47 -9.13 -1.19 -2.31
C TYR A 47 -10.61 -1.22 -2.68
N SER A 48 -10.99 -2.21 -3.48
CA SER A 48 -12.40 -2.37 -3.84
C SER A 48 -13.25 -2.69 -2.61
N TYR A 49 -14.52 -2.27 -2.59
CA TYR A 49 -15.41 -2.59 -1.50
C TYR A 49 -15.58 -4.11 -1.31
N ALA A 50 -15.51 -4.88 -2.40
CA ALA A 50 -15.51 -6.33 -2.33
C ALA A 50 -14.29 -6.87 -1.58
N LEU A 51 -13.09 -6.37 -1.87
CA LEU A 51 -11.87 -6.74 -1.16
C LEU A 51 -11.97 -6.36 0.32
N LEU A 52 -12.40 -5.12 0.64
CA LEU A 52 -12.53 -4.67 2.02
C LEU A 52 -13.50 -5.53 2.83
N ARG A 53 -14.66 -5.90 2.26
CA ARG A 53 -15.61 -6.81 2.92
C ARG A 53 -14.99 -8.17 3.21
N ARG A 54 -14.28 -8.74 2.24
CA ARG A 54 -13.56 -10.02 2.40
C ARG A 54 -12.52 -9.94 3.52
N LEU A 55 -11.76 -8.85 3.58
CA LEU A 55 -10.75 -8.63 4.63
C LEU A 55 -11.37 -8.41 6.02
N ALA A 56 -12.55 -7.79 6.08
CA ALA A 56 -13.30 -7.58 7.31
C ALA A 56 -13.98 -8.87 7.85
N GLY A 57 -13.79 -10.02 7.20
CA GLY A 57 -14.43 -11.28 7.56
C GLY A 57 -15.86 -11.43 7.03
N GLY A 58 -16.30 -10.54 6.13
CA GLY A 58 -17.51 -10.72 5.35
C GLY A 58 -17.27 -11.75 4.26
N ILE A 59 -17.93 -12.91 4.37
CA ILE A 59 -18.00 -13.92 3.31
C ILE A 59 -18.66 -13.37 2.04
#